data_AF-A0A8J7LR68-F1
#
_entry.id   AF-A0A8J7LR68-F1
#
_cell.length_a   1.000
_cell.length_b   1.000
_cell.length_c   1.000
_cell.angle_alpha   90.00
_cell.angle_beta   90.00
_cell.angle_gamma   90.00
#
_symmetry.space_group_name_H-M   'P 1'
#
loop_
_entity.id
_entity.type
_entity.pdbx_description
1 polymer ?
#
loop_
_entity_poly.entity_id
_entity_poly.type
_entity_poly.pdbx_seq_one_letter_code
_entity_poly.pdbx_strand_id
1 'polypeptide(L)'
;MLPPAILLSLSLLTSFLALYYPAWSDLLLLSLPAVIASALLLLAAVIRKRKTGSPPKWIIIDGSNVMYWRNNTPKLDTVREVLRLLMRQGYTVGIMFDANAGYLLSDHYIHDGKMGKLLGLPKNQIMVVPKGTPADPYILQAARDFGAPIVTNDQFKDWSNDFPEVRTPGHLIKGQYQGAKLSLDLAKQHKSPS
;
A
#
# COMPACT_ATOMS: atom_id res chain seq x y z
N MET A 1 18.32 -16.07 -3.80
CA MET A 1 18.00 -17.17 -4.75
C MET A 1 19.20 -18.07 -5.07
N LEU A 2 20.45 -17.67 -4.76
CA LEU A 2 21.63 -18.49 -5.02
C LEU A 2 21.66 -19.87 -4.31
N PRO A 3 21.30 -20.00 -3.02
CA PRO A 3 21.52 -21.27 -2.31
C PRO A 3 20.69 -22.46 -2.86
N PRO A 4 19.39 -22.33 -3.16
CA PRO A 4 18.61 -23.42 -3.76
C PRO A 4 19.08 -23.75 -5.19
N ALA A 5 19.46 -22.75 -5.98
CA ALA A 5 19.95 -22.97 -7.35
C ALA A 5 21.26 -23.79 -7.37
N ILE A 6 22.17 -23.51 -6.44
CA ILE A 6 23.43 -24.26 -6.27
C ILE A 6 23.15 -25.69 -5.80
N LEU A 7 22.20 -25.88 -4.88
CA LEU A 7 21.80 -27.23 -4.44
C LEU A 7 21.17 -28.03 -5.58
N LEU A 8 20.33 -27.41 -6.41
CA LEU A 8 19.71 -28.09 -7.55
C LEU A 8 20.75 -28.50 -8.59
N SER A 9 21.70 -27.62 -8.94
CA SER A 9 22.75 -27.95 -9.92
C SER A 9 23.68 -29.05 -9.41
N LEU A 10 24.07 -29.00 -8.13
CA LEU A 10 24.91 -30.02 -7.51
C LEU A 10 24.19 -31.37 -7.43
N SER A 11 22.91 -31.40 -7.04
CA SER A 11 22.13 -32.64 -6.95
C SER A 11 21.78 -33.25 -8.32
N LEU A 12 21.60 -32.43 -9.36
CA LEU A 12 21.43 -32.92 -10.74
C LEU A 12 22.73 -33.53 -11.28
N LEU A 13 23.87 -32.88 -11.02
CA LEU A 13 25.18 -33.38 -11.44
C LEU A 13 25.54 -34.71 -10.77
N THR A 14 25.28 -34.86 -9.47
CA THR A 14 25.52 -36.13 -8.76
C THR A 14 24.56 -37.23 -9.22
N SER A 15 23.29 -36.92 -9.49
CA SER A 15 22.33 -37.88 -10.04
C SER A 15 22.76 -38.38 -11.43
N PHE A 16 23.27 -37.48 -12.27
CA PHE A 16 23.76 -37.84 -13.61
C PHE A 16 25.00 -38.75 -13.55
N LEU A 17 25.95 -38.45 -12.67
CA LEU A 17 27.14 -39.29 -12.45
C LEU A 17 26.79 -40.67 -11.88
N ALA A 18 25.83 -40.73 -10.95
CA ALA A 18 25.38 -41.99 -10.35
C ALA A 18 24.62 -42.91 -11.33
N LEU A 19 23.99 -42.35 -12.37
CA LEU A 19 23.38 -43.13 -13.46
C LEU A 19 24.41 -43.68 -14.45
N TYR A 20 25.54 -43.01 -14.62
CA TYR A 20 26.61 -43.42 -15.52
C TYR A 20 27.59 -44.43 -14.89
N TYR A 21 27.77 -44.35 -13.56
CA TYR A 21 28.65 -45.25 -12.81
C TYR A 21 27.84 -46.13 -11.83
N PRO A 22 27.60 -47.42 -12.16
CA PRO A 22 26.74 -48.31 -11.37
C PRO A 22 27.15 -48.49 -9.91
N ALA A 23 28.44 -48.32 -9.59
CA ALA A 23 28.95 -48.41 -8.21
C ALA A 23 28.50 -47.25 -7.31
N TRP A 24 27.90 -46.20 -7.88
CA TRP A 24 27.53 -44.96 -7.18
C TRP A 24 26.00 -44.80 -7.07
N SER A 25 25.24 -45.85 -7.39
CA SER A 25 23.77 -45.87 -7.37
C SER A 25 23.18 -45.49 -6.03
N ASP A 26 23.87 -45.77 -4.92
CA ASP A 26 23.40 -45.43 -3.57
C ASP A 26 23.28 -43.92 -3.36
N LEU A 27 24.02 -43.11 -4.13
CA LEU A 27 23.92 -41.65 -4.08
C LEU A 27 22.57 -41.14 -4.62
N LEU A 28 21.87 -41.95 -5.44
CA LEU A 28 20.53 -41.61 -5.95
C LEU A 28 19.50 -41.51 -4.82
N LEU A 29 19.67 -42.29 -3.73
CA LEU A 29 18.79 -42.23 -2.56
C LEU A 29 18.82 -40.85 -1.88
N LEU A 30 19.94 -40.15 -1.96
CA LEU A 30 20.12 -38.81 -1.39
C LEU A 30 19.88 -37.70 -2.41
N SER A 31 20.30 -37.90 -3.67
CA SER A 31 20.25 -36.85 -4.68
C SER A 31 18.83 -36.62 -5.22
N LEU A 32 18.00 -37.65 -5.35
CA LEU A 32 16.62 -37.51 -5.84
C LEU A 32 15.73 -36.68 -4.91
N PRO A 33 15.67 -36.94 -3.59
CA PRO A 33 14.92 -36.07 -2.66
C PRO A 33 15.45 -34.64 -2.63
N ALA A 34 16.77 -34.45 -2.75
CA ALA A 34 17.39 -33.12 -2.77
C ALA A 34 17.01 -32.31 -4.02
N VAL A 35 16.96 -32.95 -5.20
CA VAL A 35 16.45 -32.35 -6.44
C VAL A 35 15.00 -31.91 -6.27
N ILE A 36 14.13 -32.78 -5.74
CA ILE A 36 12.71 -32.48 -5.52
C ILE A 36 12.54 -31.32 -4.54
N ALA A 37 13.21 -31.37 -3.38
CA ALA A 37 13.14 -30.33 -2.36
C ALA A 37 13.61 -28.97 -2.90
N SER A 38 14.73 -28.95 -3.63
CA SER A 38 15.26 -27.72 -4.22
C SER A 38 14.34 -27.16 -5.32
N ALA A 39 13.77 -28.03 -6.16
CA ALA A 39 12.79 -27.63 -7.17
C ALA A 39 11.53 -27.03 -6.54
N LEU A 40 11.01 -27.64 -5.46
CA LEU A 40 9.87 -27.12 -4.70
C LEU A 40 10.17 -25.77 -4.05
N LEU A 41 11.38 -25.59 -3.49
CA LEU A 41 11.80 -24.32 -2.91
C LEU A 41 11.92 -23.21 -3.98
N LEU A 42 12.46 -23.52 -5.16
CA LEU A 42 12.54 -22.59 -6.27
C LEU A 42 11.16 -22.23 -6.81
N LEU A 43 10.27 -23.22 -6.96
CA LEU A 43 8.88 -23.00 -7.37
C LEU A 43 8.14 -22.12 -6.34
N ALA A 44 8.28 -22.42 -5.05
CA ALA A 44 7.71 -21.61 -3.98
C ALA A 44 8.27 -20.19 -3.97
N ALA A 45 9.56 -20.01 -4.24
CA ALA A 45 10.19 -18.69 -4.35
C ALA A 45 9.65 -17.90 -5.55
N VAL A 46 9.46 -18.53 -6.71
CA VAL A 46 8.86 -17.89 -7.90
C VAL A 46 7.40 -17.53 -7.64
N ILE A 47 6.62 -18.42 -7.02
CA ILE A 47 5.22 -18.15 -6.65
C ILE A 47 5.15 -17.01 -5.61
N ARG A 48 6.02 -17.00 -4.60
CA ARG A 48 6.10 -15.92 -3.60
C ARG A 48 6.51 -14.60 -4.24
N LYS A 49 7.49 -14.61 -5.15
CA LYS A 49 7.94 -13.42 -5.88
C LYS A 49 6.87 -12.87 -6.83
N ARG A 50 6.01 -13.74 -7.39
CA ARG A 50 4.81 -13.33 -8.14
C ARG A 50 3.70 -12.78 -7.24
N LYS A 51 3.60 -13.25 -6.00
CA LYS A 51 2.65 -12.73 -4.99
C LYS A 51 3.11 -11.43 -4.35
N THR A 52 4.41 -11.19 -4.25
CA THR A 52 4.96 -9.86 -3.96
C THR A 52 4.90 -9.05 -5.25
N GLY A 53 3.71 -8.53 -5.57
CA GLY A 53 3.53 -7.58 -6.67
C GLY A 53 4.44 -6.36 -6.52
N SER A 54 4.42 -5.46 -7.51
CA SER A 54 5.08 -4.15 -7.43
C SER A 54 4.85 -3.51 -6.05
N PRO A 55 5.83 -2.76 -5.51
CA PRO A 55 5.70 -2.14 -4.20
C PRO A 55 4.36 -1.40 -4.10
N PRO A 56 3.68 -1.49 -2.94
CA PRO A 56 2.35 -0.92 -2.76
C PRO A 56 2.35 0.54 -3.19
N LYS A 57 1.47 0.89 -4.11
CA LYS A 57 1.27 2.26 -4.54
C LYS A 57 0.48 2.99 -3.46
N TRP A 58 1.20 3.52 -2.47
CA TRP A 58 0.58 4.21 -1.35
C TRP A 58 -0.07 5.52 -1.80
N ILE A 59 -1.16 5.87 -1.14
CA ILE A 59 -1.84 7.15 -1.24
C ILE A 59 -2.44 7.49 0.12
N ILE A 60 -2.30 8.72 0.57
CA ILE A 60 -2.83 9.17 1.85
C ILE A 60 -4.07 10.01 1.60
N ILE A 61 -5.14 9.76 2.33
CA ILE A 61 -6.35 10.58 2.34
C ILE A 61 -6.32 11.47 3.58
N ASP A 62 -6.45 12.77 3.38
CA ASP A 62 -6.83 13.69 4.45
C ASP A 62 -8.35 13.56 4.68
N GLY A 63 -8.71 12.69 5.62
CA GLY A 63 -10.09 12.35 5.92
C GLY A 63 -10.89 13.55 6.45
N SER A 64 -10.23 14.46 7.17
CA SER A 64 -10.85 15.66 7.74
C SER A 64 -11.14 16.71 6.68
N ASN A 65 -10.33 16.80 5.63
CA ASN A 65 -10.67 17.63 4.47
C ASN A 65 -11.74 16.97 3.58
N VAL A 66 -11.55 15.67 3.26
CA VAL A 66 -12.40 14.94 2.32
C VAL A 66 -13.84 14.81 2.80
N MET A 67 -14.08 14.68 4.11
CA MET A 67 -15.44 14.55 4.64
C MET A 67 -16.34 15.74 4.30
N TYR A 68 -15.80 16.93 4.02
CA TYR A 68 -16.55 18.14 3.68
C TYR A 68 -16.80 18.33 2.18
N TRP A 69 -16.23 17.50 1.30
CA TRP A 69 -16.33 17.73 -0.15
C TRP A 69 -17.76 17.67 -0.70
N ARG A 70 -18.69 17.04 0.03
CA ARG A 70 -20.09 16.96 -0.36
C ARG A 70 -20.93 17.95 0.45
N ASN A 71 -21.32 19.04 -0.20
CA ASN A 71 -22.19 20.10 0.36
C ASN A 71 -21.61 20.77 1.63
N ASN A 72 -20.28 20.78 1.80
CA ASN A 72 -19.61 21.38 2.94
C ASN A 72 -20.10 20.87 4.31
N THR A 73 -20.62 19.64 4.35
CA THR A 73 -21.13 18.99 5.55
C THR A 73 -20.25 17.77 5.85
N PRO A 74 -19.78 17.57 7.09
CA PRO A 74 -18.92 16.46 7.44
C PRO A 74 -19.65 15.13 7.25
N LYS A 75 -19.22 14.31 6.28
CA LYS A 75 -19.82 13.01 5.98
C LYS A 75 -18.76 11.94 5.77
N LEU A 76 -18.80 10.89 6.59
CA LEU A 76 -17.90 9.74 6.46
C LEU A 76 -18.12 8.97 5.15
N ASP A 77 -19.35 9.00 4.62
CA ASP A 77 -19.65 8.35 3.33
C ASP A 77 -18.84 8.95 2.18
N THR A 78 -18.55 10.25 2.23
CA THR A 78 -17.69 10.94 1.26
C THR A 78 -16.28 10.32 1.24
N VAL A 79 -15.72 10.05 2.43
CA VAL A 79 -14.41 9.39 2.59
C VAL A 79 -14.48 7.94 2.13
N ARG A 80 -15.57 7.21 2.43
CA ARG A 80 -15.79 5.82 1.95
C ARG A 80 -15.87 5.74 0.42
N GLU A 81 -16.47 6.73 -0.23
CA GLU A 81 -16.55 6.79 -1.70
C GLU A 81 -15.15 7.00 -2.32
N VAL A 82 -14.35 7.92 -1.77
CA VAL A 82 -12.95 8.14 -2.20
C VAL A 82 -12.10 6.88 -1.96
N LEU A 83 -12.20 6.28 -0.77
CA LEU A 83 -11.49 5.05 -0.43
C LEU A 83 -11.78 3.95 -1.45
N ARG A 84 -13.07 3.67 -1.72
CA ARG A 84 -13.48 2.65 -2.69
C ARG A 84 -12.97 2.96 -4.10
N LEU A 85 -12.95 4.23 -4.49
CA LEU A 85 -12.43 4.64 -5.80
C LEU A 85 -10.93 4.32 -5.93
N LEU A 86 -10.12 4.69 -4.93
CA LEU A 86 -8.67 4.47 -4.94
C LEU A 86 -8.30 2.99 -4.83
N MET A 87 -8.98 2.22 -3.98
CA MET A 87 -8.77 0.78 -3.88
C MET A 87 -9.06 0.07 -5.22
N ARG A 88 -10.13 0.46 -5.93
CA ARG A 88 -10.43 -0.08 -7.28
C ARG A 88 -9.35 0.25 -8.32
N GLN A 89 -8.58 1.31 -8.11
CA GLN A 89 -7.46 1.69 -8.96
C GLN A 89 -6.13 1.04 -8.55
N GLY A 90 -6.15 0.16 -7.55
CA GLY A 90 -4.98 -0.60 -7.11
C GLY A 90 -4.07 0.13 -6.11
N TYR A 91 -4.53 1.23 -5.53
CA TYR A 91 -3.78 1.93 -4.48
C TYR A 91 -3.91 1.24 -3.12
N THR A 92 -2.85 1.31 -2.32
CA THR A 92 -2.89 1.03 -0.89
C THR A 92 -3.17 2.34 -0.16
N VAL A 93 -4.28 2.42 0.56
CA VAL A 93 -4.78 3.69 1.09
C VAL A 93 -4.45 3.81 2.58
N GLY A 94 -3.81 4.90 2.97
CA GLY A 94 -3.78 5.38 4.35
C GLY A 94 -4.78 6.52 4.53
N ILE A 95 -5.49 6.60 5.65
CA ILE A 95 -6.43 7.68 5.94
C ILE A 95 -6.03 8.33 7.26
N MET A 96 -5.88 9.63 7.26
CA MET A 96 -5.53 10.40 8.44
C MET A 96 -6.63 11.41 8.73
N PHE A 97 -7.00 11.51 10.00
CA PHE A 97 -8.01 12.44 10.48
C PHE A 97 -7.38 13.38 11.51
N ASP A 98 -7.78 14.64 11.48
CA ASP A 98 -7.53 15.57 12.56
C ASP A 98 -8.25 15.13 13.86
N ALA A 99 -7.83 15.72 14.97
CA ALA A 99 -8.41 15.40 16.27
C ALA A 99 -9.91 15.72 16.36
N ASN A 100 -10.42 16.67 15.57
CA ASN A 100 -11.82 17.08 15.62
C ASN A 100 -12.75 16.15 14.84
N ALA A 101 -12.30 15.54 13.74
CA ALA A 101 -13.11 14.61 12.95
C ALA A 101 -13.57 13.39 13.75
N GLY A 102 -12.76 12.93 14.72
CA GLY A 102 -13.16 11.87 15.66
C GLY A 102 -14.35 12.23 16.56
N TYR A 103 -14.61 13.53 16.78
CA TYR A 103 -15.78 14.05 17.49
C TYR A 103 -16.97 14.38 16.57
N LEU A 104 -16.72 14.70 15.30
CA LEU A 104 -17.77 15.10 14.35
C LEU A 104 -18.54 13.92 13.73
N LEU A 105 -17.95 12.72 13.75
CA LEU A 105 -18.51 11.53 13.10
C LEU A 105 -19.36 10.65 14.02
N SER A 106 -19.49 11.05 15.29
CA SER A 106 -20.32 10.43 16.30
C SER A 106 -20.46 11.39 17.48
N ASP A 107 -21.65 11.50 18.08
CA ASP A 107 -21.90 12.30 19.30
C ASP A 107 -20.99 11.93 20.51
N HIS A 108 -20.07 10.98 20.35
CA HIS A 108 -19.09 10.51 21.33
C HIS A 108 -17.74 10.24 20.64
N TYR A 109 -16.63 10.44 21.37
CA TYR A 109 -15.25 10.25 20.89
C TYR A 109 -15.03 8.85 20.27
N ILE A 110 -14.75 8.79 18.96
CA ILE A 110 -14.37 7.55 18.25
C ILE A 110 -12.85 7.50 18.06
N HIS A 111 -12.20 6.56 18.76
CA HIS A 111 -10.79 6.19 18.57
C HIS A 111 -10.56 5.46 17.22
N ASP A 112 -9.30 5.48 16.75
CA ASP A 112 -8.79 4.85 15.50
C ASP A 112 -9.38 3.46 15.20
N GLY A 113 -9.48 2.62 16.22
CA GLY A 113 -9.98 1.25 16.08
C GLY A 113 -11.47 1.13 15.73
N LYS A 114 -12.30 2.13 16.08
CA LYS A 114 -13.72 2.18 15.70
C LYS A 114 -13.88 2.80 14.31
N MET A 115 -13.09 3.81 13.96
CA MET A 115 -13.05 4.40 12.62
C MET A 115 -12.62 3.36 11.57
N GLY A 116 -11.63 2.52 11.89
CA GLY A 116 -11.19 1.43 11.00
C GLY A 116 -12.24 0.34 10.76
N LYS A 117 -13.04 0.01 11.77
CA LYS A 117 -14.19 -0.89 11.57
C LYS A 117 -15.27 -0.26 10.68
N LEU A 118 -15.50 1.05 10.79
CA LEU A 118 -16.49 1.78 9.99
C LEU A 118 -16.08 1.95 8.52
N LEU A 119 -14.77 1.90 8.22
CA LEU A 119 -14.21 2.05 6.88
C LEU A 119 -13.73 0.71 6.28
N GLY A 120 -13.73 -0.36 7.06
CA GLY A 120 -13.29 -1.69 6.62
C GLY A 120 -11.77 -1.79 6.40
N LEU A 121 -10.99 -0.89 6.99
CA LEU A 121 -9.54 -0.85 6.85
C LEU A 121 -8.83 -1.40 8.09
N PRO A 122 -7.65 -2.04 7.91
CA PRO A 122 -6.83 -2.46 9.03
C PRO A 122 -6.36 -1.25 9.84
N LYS A 123 -6.14 -1.43 11.15
CA LYS A 123 -5.77 -0.34 12.06
C LYS A 123 -4.49 0.40 11.67
N ASN A 124 -3.59 -0.24 10.93
CA ASN A 124 -2.34 0.37 10.45
C ASN A 124 -2.51 1.28 9.22
N GLN A 125 -3.72 1.39 8.68
CA GLN A 125 -4.05 2.25 7.53
C GLN A 125 -4.94 3.42 7.91
N ILE A 126 -5.29 3.57 9.20
CA ILE A 126 -6.07 4.70 9.70
C ILE A 126 -5.42 5.25 10.95
N MET A 127 -5.31 6.57 11.02
CA MET A 127 -4.81 7.29 12.18
C MET A 127 -5.69 8.52 12.45
N VAL A 128 -6.07 8.74 13.70
CA VAL A 128 -6.56 10.04 14.18
C VAL A 128 -5.41 10.73 14.91
N VAL A 129 -5.08 11.94 14.49
CA VAL A 129 -3.98 12.72 15.08
C VAL A 129 -4.32 13.06 16.54
N PRO A 130 -3.33 13.02 17.47
CA PRO A 130 -3.55 13.40 18.86
C PRO A 130 -4.12 14.81 19.02
N LYS A 131 -5.03 14.97 19.98
CA LYS A 131 -5.60 16.28 20.33
C LYS A 131 -4.52 17.25 20.79
N GLY A 132 -4.65 18.52 20.40
CA GLY A 132 -3.73 19.58 20.79
C GLY A 132 -2.48 19.67 19.91
N THR A 133 -2.41 18.90 18.82
CA THR A 133 -1.34 19.02 17.81
C THR A 133 -1.93 19.29 16.42
N PRO A 134 -1.28 20.08 15.56
CA PRO A 134 -1.70 20.26 14.18
C PRO A 134 -1.67 18.93 13.41
N ALA A 135 -2.67 18.68 12.57
CA ALA A 135 -2.74 17.44 11.78
C ALA A 135 -1.82 17.46 10.55
N ASP A 136 -1.64 18.62 9.92
CA ASP A 136 -0.91 18.75 8.66
C ASP A 136 0.51 18.16 8.72
N PRO A 137 1.35 18.43 9.76
CA PRO A 137 2.68 17.85 9.83
C PRO A 137 2.68 16.33 9.86
N TYR A 138 1.70 15.71 10.52
CA TYR A 138 1.57 14.26 10.55
C TYR A 138 1.20 13.70 9.18
N ILE A 139 0.26 14.35 8.48
CA ILE A 139 -0.17 13.96 7.13
C ILE A 139 1.00 14.08 6.15
N LEU A 140 1.70 15.22 6.18
CA LEU A 140 2.83 15.53 5.31
C LEU A 140 4.03 14.60 5.59
N GLN A 141 4.34 14.35 6.86
CA GLN A 141 5.41 13.43 7.24
C GLN A 141 5.09 12.00 6.79
N ALA A 142 3.87 11.52 7.02
CA ALA A 142 3.45 10.21 6.53
C ALA A 142 3.56 10.12 5.00
N ALA A 143 3.13 11.16 4.27
CA ALA A 143 3.21 11.19 2.82
C ALA A 143 4.65 11.10 2.32
N ARG A 144 5.57 11.80 2.99
CA ARG A 144 7.01 11.72 2.74
C ARG A 144 7.56 10.32 3.02
N ASP A 145 7.26 9.75 4.20
CA ASP A 145 7.76 8.45 4.62
C ASP A 145 7.32 7.31 3.69
N PHE A 146 6.09 7.38 3.18
CA PHE A 146 5.54 6.40 2.24
C PHE A 146 5.78 6.73 0.77
N GLY A 147 6.40 7.88 0.46
CA GLY A 147 6.52 8.38 -0.92
C GLY A 147 5.17 8.52 -1.63
N ALA A 148 4.13 8.85 -0.88
CA ALA A 148 2.73 8.81 -1.29
C ALA A 148 2.21 10.21 -1.63
N PRO A 149 1.35 10.35 -2.65
CA PRO A 149 0.57 11.58 -2.83
C PRO A 149 -0.55 11.64 -1.78
N ILE A 150 -1.06 12.85 -1.56
CA ILE A 150 -2.09 13.18 -0.57
C ILE A 150 -3.36 13.59 -1.29
N VAL A 151 -4.48 12.97 -0.95
CA VAL A 151 -5.81 13.35 -1.42
C VAL A 151 -6.38 14.39 -0.47
N THR A 152 -6.36 15.64 -0.90
CA THR A 152 -6.87 16.80 -0.16
C THR A 152 -7.13 17.95 -1.12
N ASN A 153 -8.00 18.88 -0.74
CA ASN A 153 -8.15 20.17 -1.39
C ASN A 153 -7.37 21.29 -0.67
N ASP A 154 -6.74 20.99 0.47
CA ASP A 154 -5.80 21.90 1.14
C ASP A 154 -4.50 22.05 0.32
N GLN A 155 -3.86 23.21 0.46
CA GLN A 155 -2.57 23.53 -0.16
C GLN A 155 -1.40 23.45 0.83
N PHE A 156 -1.67 23.34 2.14
CA PHE A 156 -0.66 23.29 3.20
C PHE A 156 0.39 24.41 3.10
N LYS A 157 -0.06 25.64 2.81
CA LYS A 157 0.83 26.77 2.48
C LYS A 157 1.85 27.04 3.58
N ASP A 158 1.41 26.97 4.84
CA ASP A 158 2.21 27.27 6.02
C ASP A 158 3.35 26.25 6.21
N TRP A 159 3.19 25.04 5.68
CA TRP A 159 4.16 23.94 5.79
C TRP A 159 5.03 23.78 4.55
N SER A 160 4.82 24.59 3.51
CA SER A 160 5.50 24.43 2.22
C SER A 160 7.02 24.69 2.25
N ASN A 161 7.54 25.30 3.31
CA ASN A 161 8.98 25.45 3.53
C ASN A 161 9.62 24.15 4.06
N ASP A 162 8.95 23.48 5.00
CA ASP A 162 9.40 22.23 5.59
C ASP A 162 9.07 21.01 4.72
N PHE A 163 8.02 21.13 3.91
CA PHE A 163 7.49 20.14 2.98
C PHE A 163 7.35 20.71 1.57
N PRO A 164 8.46 20.95 0.84
CA PRO A 164 8.41 21.48 -0.52
C PRO A 164 7.65 20.58 -1.50
N GLU A 165 7.47 19.29 -1.19
CA GLU A 165 6.74 18.31 -1.99
C GLU A 165 5.29 18.71 -2.24
N VAL A 166 4.68 19.52 -1.37
CA VAL A 166 3.32 20.06 -1.58
C VAL A 166 3.19 20.92 -2.84
N ARG A 167 4.31 21.46 -3.33
CA ARG A 167 4.38 22.25 -4.57
C ARG A 167 4.61 21.36 -5.80
N THR A 168 4.95 20.08 -5.61
CA THR A 168 5.20 19.14 -6.71
C THR A 168 3.88 18.75 -7.38
N PRO A 169 3.76 18.91 -8.71
CA PRO A 169 2.57 18.49 -9.43
C PRO A 169 2.26 17.01 -9.21
N GLY A 170 1.01 16.70 -8.86
CA GLY A 170 0.56 15.33 -8.59
C GLY A 170 0.87 14.81 -7.19
N HIS A 171 1.55 15.58 -6.33
CA HIS A 171 1.69 15.23 -4.91
C HIS A 171 0.40 15.50 -4.15
N LEU A 172 -0.27 16.62 -4.42
CA LEU A 172 -1.61 16.91 -3.91
C LEU A 172 -2.67 16.56 -4.96
N ILE A 173 -3.50 15.57 -4.66
CA ILE A 173 -4.58 15.08 -5.52
C ILE A 173 -5.88 15.73 -5.06
N LYS A 174 -6.35 16.67 -5.86
CA LYS A 174 -7.61 17.38 -5.60
C LYS A 174 -8.80 16.53 -6.00
N GLY A 175 -9.95 16.81 -5.41
CA GLY A 175 -11.20 16.15 -5.79
C GLY A 175 -12.42 17.05 -5.64
N GLN A 176 -13.47 16.68 -6.34
CA GLN A 176 -14.72 17.43 -6.36
C GLN A 176 -15.92 16.51 -6.58
N TYR A 177 -17.08 16.95 -6.09
CA TYR A 177 -18.36 16.36 -6.42
C TYR A 177 -19.06 17.20 -7.49
N GLN A 178 -19.43 16.55 -8.59
CA GLN A 178 -20.35 17.11 -9.59
C GLN A 178 -21.69 16.38 -9.44
N GLY A 179 -22.60 16.96 -8.66
CA GLY A 179 -23.84 16.30 -8.25
C GLY A 179 -23.55 15.06 -7.40
N ALA A 180 -23.89 13.87 -7.90
CA ALA A 180 -23.62 12.59 -7.25
C ALA A 180 -22.29 11.93 -7.66
N LYS A 181 -21.55 12.53 -8.61
CA LYS A 181 -20.33 11.93 -9.16
C LYS A 181 -19.09 12.51 -8.52
N LEU A 182 -18.30 11.66 -7.86
CA LEU A 182 -16.96 11.98 -7.37
C LEU A 182 -15.95 11.94 -8.53
N SER A 183 -15.10 12.96 -8.63
CA SER A 183 -13.95 13.02 -9.52
C SER A 183 -12.69 13.37 -8.74
N LEU A 184 -11.57 12.70 -9.03
CA LEU A 184 -10.25 12.99 -8.49
C LEU A 184 -9.32 13.41 -9.63
N ASP A 185 -8.48 14.42 -9.40
CA ASP A 185 -7.40 14.82 -10.29
C ASP A 185 -6.19 13.90 -10.13
N LEU A 186 -6.42 12.62 -10.39
CA LEU A 186 -5.35 11.67 -10.51
C LEU A 186 -4.69 11.97 -11.85
N ALA A 187 -3.52 12.62 -11.79
CA ALA A 187 -2.64 12.71 -12.95
C ALA A 187 -2.61 11.31 -13.56
N LYS A 188 -3.03 11.20 -14.83
CA LYS A 188 -2.98 9.95 -15.59
C LYS A 188 -1.54 9.48 -15.59
N GLN A 189 -1.14 8.72 -14.58
CA GLN A 189 0.18 8.11 -14.52
C GLN A 189 0.18 7.05 -15.62
N HIS A 190 0.70 7.49 -16.77
CA HIS A 190 1.03 6.72 -17.96
C HIS A 190 -0.07 5.82 -18.56
N LYS A 191 -0.74 6.36 -19.59
CA LYS A 191 -0.78 5.62 -20.87
C LYS A 191 0.68 5.51 -21.38
N SER A 192 1.00 4.36 -21.97
CA SER A 192 2.31 3.81 -22.31
C SER A 192 3.23 4.67 -23.20
N PRO A 193 4.40 4.14 -23.57
CA PRO A 193 4.58 3.74 -24.98
C PRO A 193 4.98 2.27 -25.07
N SER A 194 4.29 1.48 -25.91
CA SER A 194 4.71 1.06 -27.25
C SER A 194 6.03 0.30 -27.23
#